data_AF-A0AAN6K181-F1
#
_entry.id   AF-A0AAN6K181-F1
#
_cell.length_a   1.000
_cell.length_b   1.000
_cell.length_c   1.000
_cell.angle_alpha   90.00
_cell.angle_beta   90.00
_cell.angle_gamma   90.00
#
_symmetry.space_group_name_H-M   'P 1'
#
loop_
_entity.id
_entity.type
_entity.pdbx_description
1 polymer ?
#
loop_
_entity_poly.entity_id
_entity_poly.type
_entity_poly.pdbx_seq_one_letter_code
_entity_poly.pdbx_strand_id
1 'polypeptide(L)'
;MAKKKTTTTTAAAKKATPAATSSSSGDSSHASLQIALLRCAALCIASKSTLRSNDLSPLSSTPFDEVPSHQQILHDVRSLLKRAGTTANALALALKVSASQATAAAAANAAKSESQSTSDSQTVPSTQPGPGSPLAGLDSASITAALAQLDTLTTDIIPKLVYVARKALKEKLVLNIPENQPPGAEQKQEWAGLGRAFAKSVANSVREVIESIDSLVECFMDLKTRAAMRASEQARYRKAVEEGEEESEAPPRAQNSAKMEDLTPAQLRKRALIRYDALYKLCERLADPSPPPDPALTAESYKNIIKRAAEEEEREGKAEAGGADQNVDRLDAFEVSMTIKSVDEFARGLPRDNWNALQREHLIKSEQLNDVVREVKQVIRWSESQGKEGAKSSESGPASKSKKEDDEDDLDDLGIEDMFLDDEWTAADAERARRAIPIIENVRKVHNVIGRIFFEPGLRAEPESLGSGTFDMLSDDAEELLQTVDELMGYTIYAGDAVTEAKGIHADDEKEDDPEGWEAKEATRKEKGEEAPYNPMVAEEIAEDSENLFCEQLIFFAQAGAALAEHGIGAVAPGSDVIDGLQQAANAIKEDCKKVVGEERWARYI
;
A
#
# COMPACT_ATOMS: atom_id res chain seq x y z
N MET A 1 -56.70 -27.29 4.07
CA MET A 1 -56.05 -26.29 3.19
C MET A 1 -54.87 -26.95 2.51
N ALA A 2 -54.96 -27.12 1.19
CA ALA A 2 -54.06 -27.97 0.40
C ALA A 2 -52.72 -27.27 0.13
N LYS A 3 -51.61 -27.91 0.50
CA LYS A 3 -50.25 -27.48 0.13
C LYS A 3 -49.98 -27.87 -1.33
N LYS A 4 -49.87 -26.88 -2.20
CA LYS A 4 -49.52 -27.02 -3.62
C LYS A 4 -48.01 -27.25 -3.73
N LYS A 5 -47.60 -28.46 -4.11
CA LYS A 5 -46.20 -28.86 -4.29
C LYS A 5 -45.81 -28.60 -5.75
N THR A 6 -45.08 -27.53 -6.00
CA THR A 6 -44.59 -27.18 -7.35
C THR A 6 -43.29 -27.94 -7.59
N THR A 7 -43.32 -28.88 -8.53
CA THR A 7 -42.17 -29.70 -8.92
C THR A 7 -41.65 -29.13 -10.23
N THR A 8 -40.48 -28.49 -10.21
CA THR A 8 -39.85 -27.93 -11.41
C THR A 8 -38.88 -28.95 -11.97
N THR A 9 -39.28 -29.65 -13.03
CA THR A 9 -38.42 -30.52 -13.84
C THR A 9 -37.60 -29.68 -14.82
N THR A 10 -36.30 -29.56 -14.58
CA THR A 10 -35.31 -29.03 -15.52
C THR A 10 -34.96 -30.12 -16.54
N ALA A 11 -35.34 -29.90 -17.79
CA ALA A 11 -34.97 -30.76 -18.91
C ALA A 11 -33.48 -30.57 -19.26
N ALA A 12 -32.71 -31.65 -19.19
CA ALA A 12 -31.32 -31.69 -19.63
C ALA A 12 -31.26 -31.65 -21.16
N ALA A 13 -30.84 -30.51 -21.72
CA ALA A 13 -30.52 -30.38 -23.14
C ALA A 13 -29.16 -31.06 -23.42
N LYS A 14 -29.22 -32.20 -24.12
CA LYS A 14 -28.04 -32.94 -24.59
C LYS A 14 -27.42 -32.16 -25.75
N LYS A 15 -26.37 -31.39 -25.47
CA LYS A 15 -25.61 -30.60 -26.45
C LYS A 15 -24.83 -31.56 -27.37
N ALA A 16 -25.13 -31.53 -28.66
CA ALA A 16 -24.46 -32.32 -29.68
C ALA A 16 -23.04 -31.80 -29.94
N THR A 17 -22.07 -32.71 -29.96
CA THR A 17 -20.65 -32.46 -30.25
C THR A 17 -20.42 -32.52 -31.77
N PRO A 18 -19.97 -31.45 -32.44
CA PRO A 18 -19.54 -31.54 -33.83
C PRO A 18 -18.10 -32.06 -33.91
N ALA A 19 -17.87 -32.97 -34.86
CA ALA A 19 -16.58 -33.57 -35.15
C ALA A 19 -15.58 -32.54 -35.66
N ALA A 20 -14.36 -32.57 -35.10
CA ALA A 20 -13.30 -31.60 -35.33
C ALA A 20 -12.51 -31.91 -36.61
N THR A 21 -12.43 -30.91 -37.49
CA THR A 21 -11.45 -30.83 -38.57
C THR A 21 -10.20 -30.13 -38.03
N SER A 22 -9.11 -30.87 -37.93
CA SER A 22 -7.83 -30.46 -37.37
C SER A 22 -6.96 -29.73 -38.39
N SER A 23 -6.59 -28.46 -38.13
CA SER A 23 -5.24 -27.89 -38.42
C SER A 23 -5.12 -26.34 -38.36
N SER A 24 -5.87 -25.61 -37.52
CA SER A 24 -5.58 -24.17 -37.25
C SER A 24 -6.07 -23.64 -35.88
N SER A 25 -6.33 -24.52 -34.91
CA SER A 25 -7.04 -24.18 -33.65
C SER A 25 -6.16 -23.69 -32.49
N GLY A 26 -4.83 -23.62 -32.66
CA GLY A 26 -3.91 -23.24 -31.58
C GLY A 26 -4.01 -21.76 -31.19
N ASP A 27 -3.98 -20.87 -32.19
CA ASP A 27 -3.88 -19.42 -31.97
C ASP A 27 -5.13 -18.82 -31.29
N SER A 28 -6.31 -19.39 -31.53
CA SER A 28 -7.56 -18.91 -30.93
C SER A 28 -7.65 -19.20 -29.43
N SER A 29 -6.99 -20.25 -28.94
CA SER A 29 -7.03 -20.66 -27.52
C SER A 29 -6.20 -19.73 -26.64
N HIS A 30 -4.99 -19.36 -27.08
CA HIS A 30 -4.15 -18.38 -26.39
C HIS A 30 -4.77 -16.99 -26.36
N ALA A 31 -5.34 -16.54 -27.48
CA ALA A 31 -6.07 -15.27 -27.53
C ALA A 31 -7.26 -15.26 -26.55
N SER A 32 -8.00 -16.37 -26.46
CA SER A 32 -9.10 -16.51 -25.50
C SER A 32 -8.61 -16.42 -24.05
N LEU A 33 -7.46 -17.04 -23.74
CA LEU A 33 -6.85 -16.95 -22.41
C LEU A 33 -6.38 -15.53 -22.07
N GLN A 34 -5.71 -14.83 -23.00
CA GLN A 34 -5.32 -13.43 -22.81
C GLN A 34 -6.53 -12.52 -22.58
N ILE A 35 -7.64 -12.72 -23.33
CA ILE A 35 -8.89 -11.99 -23.11
C ILE A 35 -9.47 -12.28 -21.71
N ALA A 36 -9.41 -13.52 -21.24
CA ALA A 36 -9.90 -13.89 -19.91
C ALA A 36 -9.04 -13.26 -18.79
N LEU A 37 -7.71 -13.26 -18.94
CA LEU A 37 -6.79 -12.57 -18.03
C LEU A 37 -7.10 -11.07 -17.98
N LEU A 38 -7.24 -10.42 -19.15
CA LEU A 38 -7.58 -9.00 -19.25
C LEU A 38 -8.91 -8.66 -18.57
N ARG A 39 -9.94 -9.49 -18.76
CA ARG A 39 -11.24 -9.33 -18.09
C ARG A 39 -11.12 -9.45 -16.57
N CYS A 40 -10.30 -10.39 -16.10
CA CYS A 40 -10.06 -10.57 -14.67
C CYS A 40 -9.38 -9.34 -14.06
N ALA A 41 -8.31 -8.83 -14.69
CA ALA A 41 -7.63 -7.63 -14.21
C ALA A 41 -8.54 -6.39 -14.26
N ALA A 42 -9.30 -6.20 -15.35
CA ALA A 42 -10.28 -5.12 -15.47
C ALA A 42 -11.33 -5.16 -14.34
N LEU A 43 -11.79 -6.35 -13.97
CA LEU A 43 -12.70 -6.54 -12.84
C LEU A 43 -12.02 -6.24 -11.50
N CYS A 44 -10.76 -6.66 -11.30
CA CYS A 44 -10.00 -6.33 -10.10
C CYS A 44 -9.84 -4.82 -9.92
N ILE A 45 -9.48 -4.10 -10.98
CA ILE A 45 -9.35 -2.63 -10.98
C ILE A 45 -10.68 -1.97 -10.60
N ALA A 46 -11.77 -2.34 -11.26
CA ALA A 46 -13.10 -1.80 -10.96
C ALA A 46 -13.55 -2.12 -9.51
N SER A 47 -13.23 -3.32 -9.04
CA SER A 47 -13.52 -3.76 -7.68
C SER A 47 -12.74 -2.98 -6.63
N LYS A 48 -11.44 -2.70 -6.87
CA LYS A 48 -10.61 -1.86 -6.00
C LYS A 48 -11.16 -0.43 -5.90
N SER A 49 -11.49 0.19 -7.04
CA SER A 49 -12.12 1.52 -7.06
C SER A 49 -13.42 1.52 -6.24
N THR A 50 -14.30 0.53 -6.45
CA THR A 50 -15.57 0.40 -5.71
C THR A 50 -15.36 0.26 -4.19
N LEU A 51 -14.27 -0.37 -3.75
CA LEU A 51 -13.95 -0.54 -2.33
C LEU A 51 -13.24 0.68 -1.71
N ARG A 52 -12.69 1.59 -2.52
CA ARG A 52 -12.08 2.85 -2.07
C ARG A 52 -13.10 3.94 -1.84
N SER A 53 -14.16 3.99 -2.65
CA SER A 53 -15.22 4.98 -2.53
C SER A 53 -15.90 4.84 -1.16
N ASN A 54 -15.49 5.66 -0.20
CA ASN A 54 -16.12 5.77 1.12
C ASN A 54 -17.54 6.37 1.02
N ASP A 55 -17.94 6.86 -0.17
CA ASP A 55 -19.22 7.50 -0.51
C ASP A 55 -20.43 6.57 -0.52
N LEU A 56 -20.37 5.41 0.14
CA LEU A 56 -21.58 4.67 0.43
C LEU A 56 -22.41 5.52 1.40
N SER A 57 -23.50 6.10 0.90
CA SER A 57 -24.42 6.92 1.67
C SER A 57 -24.65 6.27 3.03
N PRO A 58 -24.29 6.94 4.14
CA PRO A 58 -23.96 6.28 5.41
C PRO A 58 -25.15 5.67 6.13
N LEU A 59 -26.37 5.88 5.63
CA LEU A 59 -27.59 5.45 6.28
C LEU A 59 -28.20 4.30 5.49
N SER A 60 -27.81 3.08 5.86
CA SER A 60 -28.60 1.93 5.45
C SER A 60 -29.93 1.97 6.18
N SER A 61 -31.04 2.02 5.42
CA SER A 61 -32.39 1.81 5.96
C SER A 61 -32.68 0.33 6.25
N THR A 62 -31.64 -0.48 6.44
CA THR A 62 -31.78 -1.92 6.72
C THR A 62 -32.42 -2.05 8.11
N PRO A 63 -33.55 -2.76 8.24
CA PRO A 63 -34.12 -3.07 9.55
C PRO A 63 -33.06 -3.70 10.46
N PHE A 64 -33.08 -3.36 11.75
CA PHE A 64 -32.06 -3.82 12.70
C PHE A 64 -31.93 -5.36 12.74
N ASP A 65 -33.06 -6.07 12.62
CA ASP A 65 -33.11 -7.54 12.60
C ASP A 65 -32.44 -8.17 11.35
N GLU A 66 -32.17 -7.37 10.32
CA GLU A 66 -31.51 -7.81 9.08
C GLU A 66 -30.01 -7.46 9.05
N VAL A 67 -29.50 -6.75 10.07
CA VAL A 67 -28.08 -6.45 10.20
C VAL A 67 -27.32 -7.75 10.48
N PRO A 68 -26.36 -8.14 9.62
CA PRO A 68 -25.60 -9.35 9.84
C PRO A 68 -24.73 -9.21 11.08
N SER A 69 -24.52 -10.31 11.77
CA SER A 69 -23.53 -10.38 12.85
C SER A 69 -22.11 -10.35 12.28
N HIS A 70 -21.13 -9.95 13.12
CA HIS A 70 -19.70 -10.09 12.79
C HIS A 70 -19.36 -11.53 12.39
N GLN A 71 -19.94 -12.53 13.06
CA GLN A 71 -19.72 -13.95 12.77
C GLN A 71 -20.22 -14.34 11.36
N GLN A 72 -21.36 -13.80 10.93
CA GLN A 72 -21.89 -14.06 9.60
C GLN A 72 -20.97 -13.49 8.52
N ILE A 73 -20.57 -12.21 8.65
CA ILE A 73 -19.63 -11.58 7.72
C ILE A 73 -18.31 -12.36 7.68
N LEU A 74 -17.74 -12.70 8.84
CA LEU A 74 -16.50 -13.45 8.91
C LEU A 74 -16.61 -14.85 8.30
N HIS A 75 -17.71 -15.56 8.53
CA HIS A 75 -17.94 -16.86 7.92
C HIS A 75 -17.96 -16.76 6.40
N ASP A 76 -18.72 -15.80 5.85
CA ASP A 76 -18.89 -15.61 4.42
C ASP A 76 -17.56 -15.22 3.76
N VAL A 77 -16.84 -14.24 4.31
CA VAL A 77 -15.53 -13.82 3.80
C VAL A 77 -14.53 -14.98 3.87
N ARG A 78 -14.39 -15.67 5.01
CA ARG A 78 -13.45 -16.80 5.15
C ARG A 78 -13.75 -17.92 4.17
N SER A 79 -15.03 -18.24 3.93
CA SER A 79 -15.42 -19.26 2.95
C SER A 79 -14.98 -18.89 1.52
N LEU A 80 -15.14 -17.61 1.15
CA LEU A 80 -14.73 -17.08 -0.15
C LEU A 80 -13.21 -17.03 -0.28
N LEU A 81 -12.49 -16.67 0.79
CA LEU A 81 -11.02 -16.65 0.82
C LEU A 81 -10.41 -18.04 0.65
N LYS A 82 -10.93 -19.06 1.35
CA LYS A 82 -10.49 -20.46 1.14
C LYS A 82 -10.67 -20.90 -0.31
N ARG A 83 -11.79 -20.49 -0.91
CA ARG A 83 -12.08 -20.78 -2.31
C ARG A 83 -11.16 -20.01 -3.25
N ALA A 84 -10.89 -18.73 -2.97
CA ALA A 84 -9.94 -17.90 -3.71
C ALA A 84 -8.54 -18.52 -3.71
N GLY A 85 -8.02 -18.91 -2.54
CA GLY A 85 -6.72 -19.58 -2.43
C GLY A 85 -6.66 -20.92 -3.17
N THR A 86 -7.73 -21.73 -3.09
CA THR A 86 -7.82 -23.01 -3.83
C THR A 86 -7.86 -22.78 -5.34
N THR A 87 -8.63 -21.80 -5.81
CA THR A 87 -8.73 -21.44 -7.22
C THR A 87 -7.43 -20.83 -7.75
N ALA A 88 -6.73 -20.03 -6.94
CA ALA A 88 -5.41 -19.49 -7.28
C ALA A 88 -4.37 -20.60 -7.43
N ASN A 89 -4.35 -21.60 -6.52
CA ASN A 89 -3.49 -22.77 -6.65
C ASN A 89 -3.81 -23.59 -7.90
N ALA A 90 -5.10 -23.85 -8.18
CA ALA A 90 -5.51 -24.54 -9.39
C ALA A 90 -5.12 -23.77 -10.66
N LEU A 91 -5.20 -22.43 -10.65
CA LEU A 91 -4.77 -21.57 -11.74
C LEU A 91 -3.25 -21.62 -11.94
N ALA A 92 -2.47 -21.52 -10.86
CA ALA A 92 -1.01 -21.61 -10.91
C ALA A 92 -0.54 -22.96 -11.46
N LEU A 93 -1.18 -24.06 -11.05
CA LEU A 93 -0.91 -25.39 -11.59
C LEU A 93 -1.30 -25.51 -13.08
N ALA A 94 -2.43 -24.93 -13.47
CA ALA A 94 -2.87 -24.92 -14.87
C ALA A 94 -1.98 -24.04 -15.78
N LEU A 95 -1.31 -23.04 -15.23
CA LEU A 95 -0.39 -22.16 -15.97
C LEU A 95 1.08 -22.61 -15.87
N LYS A 96 1.34 -23.73 -15.17
CA LYS A 96 2.69 -24.29 -15.07
C LYS A 96 3.07 -24.96 -16.39
N VAL A 97 3.98 -24.34 -17.13
CA VAL A 97 4.60 -24.96 -18.31
C VAL A 97 5.49 -26.11 -17.85
N SER A 98 5.27 -27.31 -18.38
CA SER A 98 6.17 -28.44 -18.11
C SER A 98 7.58 -28.13 -18.60
N ALA A 99 8.63 -28.46 -17.83
CA ALA A 99 10.03 -28.28 -18.26
C ALA A 99 10.31 -28.94 -19.63
N SER A 100 9.66 -30.08 -19.91
CA SER A 100 9.73 -30.76 -21.21
C SER A 100 9.10 -29.95 -22.35
N GLN A 101 8.07 -29.15 -22.08
CA GLN A 101 7.43 -28.27 -23.07
C GLN A 101 8.23 -26.99 -23.26
N ALA A 102 8.82 -26.45 -22.18
CA ALA A 102 9.66 -25.26 -22.24
C ALA A 102 10.91 -25.49 -23.10
N THR A 103 11.58 -26.63 -22.92
CA THR A 103 12.74 -27.03 -23.72
C THR A 103 12.38 -27.26 -25.19
N ALA A 104 11.26 -27.93 -25.47
CA ALA A 104 10.77 -28.12 -26.83
C ALA A 104 10.43 -26.79 -27.54
N ALA A 105 9.80 -25.85 -26.83
CA ALA A 105 9.47 -24.53 -27.36
C ALA A 105 10.74 -23.69 -27.63
N ALA A 106 11.72 -23.73 -26.73
CA ALA A 106 13.00 -23.05 -26.92
C ALA A 106 13.77 -23.61 -28.14
N ALA A 107 13.83 -24.94 -28.29
CA ALA A 107 14.47 -25.58 -29.44
C ALA A 107 13.77 -25.22 -30.77
N ALA A 108 12.43 -25.18 -30.78
CA ALA A 108 11.65 -24.78 -31.95
C ALA A 108 11.88 -23.31 -32.35
N ASN A 109 12.08 -22.41 -31.37
CA ASN A 109 12.39 -21.01 -31.63
C ASN A 109 13.82 -20.82 -32.14
N ALA A 110 14.81 -21.53 -31.57
CA ALA A 110 16.19 -21.51 -32.03
C ALA A 110 16.30 -21.93 -33.52
N ALA A 111 15.57 -22.98 -33.91
CA ALA A 111 15.55 -23.47 -35.28
C ALA A 111 14.92 -22.49 -36.30
N LYS A 112 14.01 -21.60 -35.87
CA LYS A 112 13.39 -20.60 -36.75
C LYS A 112 14.28 -19.38 -36.97
N SER A 113 15.02 -18.94 -35.96
CA SER A 113 15.91 -17.76 -36.06
C SER A 113 17.05 -17.97 -37.06
N GLU A 114 17.49 -19.20 -37.28
CA GLU A 114 18.57 -19.52 -38.23
C GLU A 114 18.14 -19.45 -39.71
N SER A 115 16.83 -19.45 -40.00
CA SER A 115 16.29 -19.57 -41.37
C SER A 115 15.77 -18.26 -41.97
N GLN A 116 15.84 -17.13 -41.25
CA GLN A 116 15.14 -15.88 -41.62
C GLN A 116 16.08 -14.69 -41.90
N SER A 117 17.27 -14.93 -42.46
CA SER A 117 18.26 -13.87 -42.72
C SER A 117 18.22 -13.24 -44.13
N THR A 118 17.35 -13.64 -45.06
CA THR A 118 17.33 -13.05 -46.41
C THR A 118 15.95 -13.08 -47.10
N SER A 119 15.08 -12.10 -46.86
CA SER A 119 14.12 -11.61 -47.88
C SER A 119 13.33 -10.39 -47.39
N ASP A 120 13.57 -9.24 -48.03
CA ASP A 120 12.74 -8.04 -47.93
C ASP A 120 11.33 -8.30 -48.49
N SER A 121 10.36 -8.62 -47.62
CA SER A 121 8.95 -8.54 -48.00
C SER A 121 8.10 -8.13 -46.81
N GLN A 122 7.65 -6.86 -46.84
CA GLN A 122 6.62 -6.31 -45.96
C GLN A 122 5.35 -7.17 -46.05
N THR A 123 5.18 -8.08 -45.09
CA THR A 123 3.92 -8.78 -44.87
C THR A 123 3.43 -8.52 -43.45
N VAL A 124 2.13 -8.33 -43.36
CA VAL A 124 1.35 -7.88 -42.19
C VAL A 124 1.65 -8.75 -40.96
N PRO A 125 1.77 -8.18 -39.74
CA PRO A 125 2.13 -8.90 -38.53
C PRO A 125 1.10 -9.99 -38.20
N SER A 126 1.45 -11.25 -38.44
CA SER A 126 0.66 -12.41 -38.04
C SER A 126 0.67 -12.57 -36.52
N THR A 127 -0.50 -12.85 -35.94
CA THR A 127 -0.79 -12.86 -34.50
C THR A 127 -0.30 -14.13 -33.78
N GLN A 128 0.91 -14.62 -34.11
CA GLN A 128 1.50 -15.68 -33.30
C GLN A 128 1.91 -15.09 -31.94
N PRO A 129 1.73 -15.83 -30.83
CA PRO A 129 2.29 -15.43 -29.55
C PRO A 129 3.80 -15.26 -29.75
N GLY A 130 4.28 -14.03 -29.60
CA GLY A 130 5.68 -13.72 -29.79
C GLY A 130 6.57 -14.58 -28.88
N PRO A 131 7.84 -14.81 -29.25
CA PRO A 131 8.77 -15.66 -28.49
C PRO A 131 9.04 -15.21 -27.04
N GLY A 132 8.42 -14.13 -26.57
CA GLY A 132 8.46 -13.63 -25.19
C GLY A 132 7.19 -13.83 -24.36
N SER A 133 6.18 -14.59 -24.81
CA SER A 133 4.97 -14.82 -23.99
C SER A 133 5.25 -15.79 -22.83
N PRO A 134 4.85 -15.48 -21.57
CA PRO A 134 4.99 -16.40 -20.43
C PRO A 134 4.13 -17.66 -20.58
N LEU A 135 3.18 -17.66 -21.52
CA LEU A 135 2.27 -18.77 -21.79
C LEU A 135 2.78 -19.70 -22.90
N ALA A 136 3.95 -19.43 -23.48
CA ALA A 136 4.51 -20.25 -24.54
C ALA A 136 4.73 -21.70 -24.06
N GLY A 137 4.16 -22.66 -24.80
CA GLY A 137 4.29 -24.09 -24.51
C GLY A 137 3.17 -24.69 -23.65
N LEU A 138 2.17 -23.92 -23.23
CA LEU A 138 0.98 -24.48 -22.57
C LEU A 138 0.17 -25.36 -23.55
N ASP A 139 -0.25 -26.53 -23.06
CA ASP A 139 -1.15 -27.39 -23.83
C ASP A 139 -2.62 -26.92 -23.73
N SER A 140 -3.47 -27.44 -24.62
CA SER A 140 -4.87 -27.05 -24.69
C SER A 140 -5.68 -27.44 -23.45
N ALA A 141 -5.28 -28.49 -22.75
CA ALA A 141 -5.92 -28.93 -21.50
C ALA A 141 -5.65 -27.92 -20.37
N SER A 142 -4.40 -27.48 -20.25
CA SER A 142 -3.93 -26.46 -19.32
C SER A 142 -4.61 -25.12 -19.58
N ILE A 143 -4.71 -24.70 -20.85
CA ILE A 143 -5.47 -23.50 -21.25
C ILE A 143 -6.94 -23.60 -20.85
N THR A 144 -7.58 -24.75 -21.09
CA THR A 144 -8.99 -24.98 -20.73
C THR A 144 -9.19 -24.94 -19.22
N ALA A 145 -8.28 -25.55 -18.45
CA ALA A 145 -8.30 -25.52 -17.00
C ALA A 145 -8.12 -24.09 -16.45
N ALA A 146 -7.16 -23.34 -16.99
CA ALA A 146 -6.91 -21.95 -16.61
C ALA A 146 -8.12 -21.06 -16.90
N LEU A 147 -8.75 -21.20 -18.08
CA LEU A 147 -9.98 -20.50 -18.43
C LEU A 147 -11.12 -20.77 -17.43
N ALA A 148 -11.29 -22.01 -16.99
CA ALA A 148 -12.30 -22.37 -15.99
C ALA A 148 -12.02 -21.75 -14.61
N GLN A 149 -10.75 -21.66 -14.21
CA GLN A 149 -10.38 -20.99 -12.95
C GLN A 149 -10.60 -19.47 -13.02
N LEU A 150 -10.22 -18.84 -14.15
CA LEU A 150 -10.47 -17.40 -14.37
C LEU A 150 -11.96 -17.06 -14.42
N ASP A 151 -12.78 -17.92 -15.03
CA ASP A 151 -14.24 -17.79 -15.02
C ASP A 151 -14.78 -17.87 -13.59
N THR A 152 -14.29 -18.80 -12.77
CA THR A 152 -14.67 -18.92 -11.36
C THR A 152 -14.27 -17.67 -10.55
N LEU A 153 -13.07 -17.12 -10.78
CA LEU A 153 -12.63 -15.88 -10.12
C LEU A 153 -13.55 -14.71 -10.49
N THR A 154 -13.84 -14.55 -11.78
CA THR A 154 -14.53 -13.36 -12.31
C THR A 154 -16.04 -13.39 -12.13
N THR A 155 -16.69 -14.55 -12.15
CA THR A 155 -18.15 -14.66 -12.07
C THR A 155 -18.67 -14.95 -10.67
N ASP A 156 -17.83 -15.51 -9.79
CA ASP A 156 -18.26 -16.01 -8.49
C ASP A 156 -17.48 -15.37 -7.35
N ILE A 157 -16.15 -15.55 -7.30
CA ILE A 157 -15.35 -15.23 -6.11
C ILE A 157 -15.20 -13.71 -5.93
N ILE A 158 -14.66 -13.00 -6.93
CA ILE A 158 -14.40 -11.54 -6.81
C ILE A 158 -15.69 -10.77 -6.56
N PRO A 159 -16.80 -10.96 -7.33
CA PRO A 159 -18.04 -10.23 -7.09
C PRO A 159 -18.61 -10.46 -5.69
N LYS A 160 -18.52 -11.70 -5.16
CA LYS A 160 -19.02 -12.00 -3.82
C LYS A 160 -18.14 -11.44 -2.71
N LEU A 161 -16.82 -11.46 -2.88
CA LEU A 161 -15.90 -10.80 -1.94
C LEU A 161 -16.20 -9.30 -1.84
N VAL A 162 -16.32 -8.63 -2.98
CA VAL A 162 -16.69 -7.21 -3.05
C VAL A 162 -18.06 -6.97 -2.42
N TYR A 163 -19.05 -7.81 -2.70
CA TYR A 163 -20.37 -7.71 -2.11
C TYR A 163 -20.32 -7.77 -0.57
N VAL A 164 -19.61 -8.75 0.00
CA VAL A 164 -19.53 -8.90 1.47
C VAL A 164 -18.77 -7.73 2.10
N ALA A 165 -17.68 -7.27 1.49
CA ALA A 165 -16.95 -6.08 1.96
C ALA A 165 -17.82 -4.82 1.93
N ARG A 166 -18.54 -4.57 0.82
CA ARG A 166 -19.48 -3.44 0.72
C ARG A 166 -20.63 -3.56 1.71
N LYS A 167 -21.12 -4.77 1.94
CA LYS A 167 -22.15 -5.03 2.95
C LYS A 167 -21.65 -4.62 4.34
N ALA A 168 -20.43 -5.05 4.70
CA ALA A 168 -19.80 -4.64 5.95
C ALA A 168 -19.65 -3.12 6.07
N LEU A 169 -19.21 -2.44 4.99
CA LEU A 169 -19.08 -0.98 4.95
C LEU A 169 -20.43 -0.25 5.06
N LYS A 170 -21.48 -0.78 4.44
CA LYS A 170 -22.83 -0.20 4.47
C LYS A 170 -23.48 -0.34 5.85
N GLU A 171 -23.17 -1.43 6.57
CA GLU A 171 -23.74 -1.77 7.87
C GLU A 171 -22.76 -1.46 9.03
N LYS A 172 -21.70 -0.69 8.76
CA LYS A 172 -20.76 -0.22 9.79
C LYS A 172 -21.47 0.67 10.83
N LEU A 173 -22.47 1.43 10.39
CA LEU A 173 -23.35 2.27 11.20
C LEU A 173 -24.79 2.12 10.70
N VAL A 174 -25.69 1.71 11.58
CA VAL A 174 -27.13 1.55 11.33
C VAL A 174 -27.87 2.36 12.38
N LEU A 175 -28.66 3.33 11.92
CA LEU A 175 -29.54 4.09 12.81
C LEU A 175 -30.73 3.21 13.17
N ASN A 176 -30.87 2.87 14.45
CA ASN A 176 -32.10 2.24 14.94
C ASN A 176 -33.15 3.34 15.16
N ILE A 177 -34.14 3.41 14.27
CA ILE A 177 -35.31 4.27 14.45
C ILE A 177 -36.42 3.38 15.01
N PRO A 178 -36.69 3.40 16.33
CA PRO A 178 -37.75 2.58 16.91
C PRO A 178 -39.11 2.95 16.29
N GLU A 179 -39.73 1.99 15.60
CA GLU A 179 -40.96 2.16 14.80
C GLU A 179 -42.17 2.64 15.63
N ASN A 180 -42.10 2.56 16.97
CA ASN A 180 -43.20 2.87 17.89
C ASN A 180 -42.92 4.03 18.86
N GLN A 181 -41.97 4.93 18.57
CA GLN A 181 -41.70 6.04 19.48
C GLN A 181 -42.81 7.12 19.40
N PRO A 182 -43.39 7.55 20.54
CA PRO A 182 -44.43 8.56 20.54
C PRO A 182 -43.89 9.90 20.02
N PRO A 183 -44.69 10.67 19.24
CA PRO A 183 -44.27 11.98 18.73
C PRO A 183 -43.95 12.91 19.91
N GLY A 184 -42.68 13.30 20.03
CA GLY A 184 -42.20 14.26 21.05
C GLY A 184 -41.23 13.70 22.09
N ALA A 185 -40.92 12.40 22.10
CA ALA A 185 -39.78 11.89 22.87
C ALA A 185 -38.46 12.30 22.18
N GLU A 186 -37.48 12.79 22.94
CA GLU A 186 -36.12 12.99 22.42
C GLU A 186 -35.64 11.64 21.84
N GLN A 187 -35.40 11.64 20.52
CA GLN A 187 -34.88 10.48 19.83
C GLN A 187 -33.46 10.23 20.32
N LYS A 188 -33.30 9.37 21.33
CA LYS A 188 -32.00 8.77 21.63
C LYS A 188 -31.67 7.88 20.43
N GLN A 189 -30.92 8.39 19.47
CA GLN A 189 -30.44 7.64 18.32
C GLN A 189 -29.49 6.57 18.85
N GLU A 190 -30.00 5.34 18.97
CA GLU A 190 -29.17 4.18 19.21
C GLU A 190 -28.55 3.78 17.88
N TRP A 191 -27.25 4.01 17.73
CA TRP A 191 -26.52 3.45 16.61
C TRP A 191 -26.22 2.00 16.93
N ALA A 192 -26.56 1.13 16.01
CA ALA A 192 -26.16 -0.26 16.04
C ALA A 192 -25.39 -0.57 14.76
N GLY A 193 -24.56 -1.59 14.73
CA GLY A 193 -23.80 -1.90 13.51
C GLY A 193 -22.59 -2.76 13.76
N LEU A 194 -21.89 -3.05 12.67
CA LEU A 194 -20.66 -3.82 12.71
C LEU A 194 -19.48 -3.01 13.27
N GLY A 195 -19.59 -1.67 13.32
CA GLY A 195 -18.51 -0.76 13.71
C GLY A 195 -17.56 -0.45 12.56
N ARG A 196 -16.99 0.77 12.58
CA ARG A 196 -16.18 1.31 11.48
C ARG A 196 -14.87 0.55 11.30
N ALA A 197 -14.14 0.31 12.39
CA ALA A 197 -12.84 -0.35 12.34
C ALA A 197 -12.94 -1.78 11.77
N PHE A 198 -13.95 -2.55 12.19
CA PHE A 198 -14.19 -3.89 11.65
C PHE A 198 -14.51 -3.86 10.16
N ALA A 199 -15.45 -3.00 9.74
CA ALA A 199 -15.85 -2.89 8.35
C ALA A 199 -14.68 -2.45 7.44
N LYS A 200 -13.89 -1.47 7.90
CA LYS A 200 -12.66 -1.01 7.24
C LYS A 200 -11.64 -2.14 7.10
N SER A 201 -11.42 -2.92 8.17
CA SER A 201 -10.49 -4.05 8.15
C SER A 201 -10.91 -5.16 7.19
N VAL A 202 -12.21 -5.50 7.14
CA VAL A 202 -12.75 -6.47 6.16
C VAL A 202 -12.57 -5.97 4.74
N ALA A 203 -12.92 -4.70 4.46
CA ALA A 203 -12.78 -4.10 3.14
C ALA A 203 -11.32 -4.04 2.67
N ASN A 204 -10.40 -3.64 3.56
CA ASN A 204 -8.96 -3.62 3.29
C ASN A 204 -8.41 -5.02 3.00
N SER A 205 -8.81 -6.03 3.78
CA SER A 205 -8.39 -7.42 3.56
C SER A 205 -8.90 -7.96 2.21
N VAL A 206 -10.14 -7.65 1.83
CA VAL A 206 -10.69 -8.03 0.53
C VAL A 206 -9.98 -7.30 -0.61
N ARG A 207 -9.69 -6.00 -0.44
CA ARG A 207 -8.95 -5.19 -1.39
C ARG A 207 -7.56 -5.76 -1.65
N GLU A 208 -6.82 -6.13 -0.60
CA GLU A 208 -5.49 -6.72 -0.72
C GLU A 208 -5.52 -8.07 -1.48
N VAL A 209 -6.53 -8.92 -1.21
CA VAL A 209 -6.69 -10.18 -1.94
C VAL A 209 -6.98 -9.93 -3.42
N ILE A 210 -7.81 -8.93 -3.75
CA ILE A 210 -8.09 -8.55 -5.13
C ILE A 210 -6.83 -7.99 -5.81
N GLU A 211 -6.03 -7.20 -5.10
CA GLU A 211 -4.74 -6.68 -5.57
C GLU A 211 -3.72 -7.79 -5.81
N SER A 212 -3.68 -8.79 -4.94
CA SER A 212 -2.84 -9.98 -5.10
C SER A 212 -3.29 -10.84 -6.29
N ILE A 213 -4.61 -11.00 -6.52
CA ILE A 213 -5.14 -11.69 -7.72
C ILE A 213 -4.76 -10.93 -9.00
N ASP A 214 -4.93 -9.61 -8.99
CA ASP A 214 -4.58 -8.71 -10.10
C ASP A 214 -3.09 -8.81 -10.46
N SER A 215 -2.22 -8.75 -9.44
CA SER A 215 -0.77 -8.91 -9.58
C SER A 215 -0.38 -10.28 -10.15
N LEU A 216 -1.02 -11.36 -9.67
CA LEU A 216 -0.80 -12.72 -10.20
C LEU A 216 -1.22 -12.83 -11.67
N VAL A 217 -2.40 -12.33 -12.03
CA VAL A 217 -2.94 -12.37 -13.39
C VAL A 217 -2.07 -11.57 -14.36
N GLU A 218 -1.56 -10.40 -13.93
CA GLU A 218 -0.68 -9.55 -14.74
C GLU A 218 0.63 -10.28 -15.13
N CYS A 219 1.15 -11.18 -14.30
CA CYS A 219 2.36 -11.97 -14.60
C CYS A 219 2.19 -12.90 -15.80
N PHE A 220 0.95 -13.25 -16.16
CA PHE A 220 0.62 -14.15 -17.27
C PHE A 220 0.15 -13.45 -18.53
N MET A 221 0.00 -12.12 -18.48
CA MET A 221 -0.38 -11.32 -19.63
C MET A 221 0.81 -11.12 -20.58
N ASP A 222 0.53 -11.07 -21.87
CA ASP A 222 1.53 -10.62 -22.84
C ASP A 222 1.74 -9.10 -22.76
N LEU A 223 2.85 -8.63 -23.35
CA LEU A 223 3.23 -7.22 -23.34
C LEU A 223 2.13 -6.31 -23.90
N LYS A 224 1.49 -6.74 -24.99
CA LYS A 224 0.43 -5.98 -25.66
C LYS A 224 -0.79 -5.81 -24.75
N THR A 225 -1.19 -6.87 -24.06
CA THR A 225 -2.34 -6.88 -23.15
C THR A 225 -2.07 -6.01 -21.94
N ARG A 226 -0.86 -6.08 -21.36
CA ARG A 226 -0.44 -5.19 -20.27
C ARG A 226 -0.43 -3.72 -20.69
N ALA A 227 0.15 -3.41 -21.85
CA ALA A 227 0.18 -2.05 -22.39
C ALA A 227 -1.24 -1.50 -22.62
N ALA A 228 -2.15 -2.32 -23.18
CA ALA A 228 -3.54 -1.94 -23.37
C ALA A 228 -4.28 -1.68 -22.05
N MET A 229 -4.04 -2.52 -21.04
CA MET A 229 -4.60 -2.34 -19.69
C MET A 229 -4.12 -1.02 -19.07
N ARG A 230 -2.81 -0.74 -19.11
CA ARG A 230 -2.24 0.50 -18.57
C ARG A 230 -2.74 1.74 -19.30
N ALA A 231 -2.81 1.70 -20.63
CA ALA A 231 -3.38 2.78 -21.42
C ALA A 231 -4.83 3.05 -21.02
N SER A 232 -5.62 2.00 -20.74
CA SER A 232 -6.98 2.15 -20.23
C SER A 232 -7.04 2.69 -18.81
N GLU A 233 -6.14 2.31 -17.90
CA GLU A 233 -6.06 2.85 -16.54
C GLU A 233 -5.69 4.34 -16.58
N GLN A 234 -4.65 4.71 -17.33
CA GLN A 234 -4.23 6.10 -17.52
C GLN A 234 -5.33 6.96 -18.15
N ALA A 235 -6.09 6.42 -19.10
CA ALA A 235 -7.20 7.15 -19.70
C ALA A 235 -8.34 7.43 -18.71
N ARG A 236 -8.63 6.49 -17.80
CA ARG A 236 -9.62 6.70 -16.73
C ARG A 236 -9.16 7.76 -15.75
N TYR A 237 -7.91 7.63 -15.30
CA TYR A 237 -7.32 8.60 -14.39
C TYR A 237 -7.30 10.01 -14.97
N ARG A 238 -6.85 10.18 -16.23
CA ARG A 238 -6.88 11.48 -16.92
C ARG A 238 -8.30 12.04 -16.99
N LYS A 239 -9.30 11.19 -17.22
CA LYS A 239 -10.70 11.62 -17.26
C LYS A 239 -11.20 12.08 -15.89
N ALA A 240 -10.87 11.35 -14.82
CA ALA A 240 -11.23 11.76 -13.46
C ALA A 240 -10.56 13.08 -13.06
N VAL A 241 -9.28 13.25 -13.41
CA VAL A 241 -8.54 14.51 -13.29
C VAL A 241 -9.26 15.64 -14.04
N GLU A 242 -9.63 15.43 -15.30
CA GLU A 242 -10.38 16.41 -16.11
C GLU A 242 -11.77 16.74 -15.52
N GLU A 243 -12.40 15.78 -14.85
CA GLU A 243 -13.70 15.93 -14.16
C GLU A 243 -13.57 16.59 -12.78
N GLY A 244 -12.35 16.88 -12.32
CA GLY A 244 -12.08 17.47 -11.01
C GLY A 244 -12.24 16.48 -9.85
N GLU A 245 -12.21 15.18 -10.13
CA GLU A 245 -12.30 14.09 -9.13
C GLU A 245 -10.90 13.70 -8.59
N GLU A 246 -9.90 14.60 -8.69
CA GLU A 246 -8.48 14.34 -8.36
C GLU A 246 -8.26 13.78 -6.95
N GLU A 247 -9.07 14.20 -5.98
CA GLU A 247 -8.93 13.74 -4.59
C GLU A 247 -9.48 12.32 -4.35
N SER A 248 -10.32 11.78 -5.25
CA SER A 248 -11.02 10.51 -5.04
C SER A 248 -10.38 9.32 -5.79
N GLU A 249 -9.71 9.58 -6.92
CA GLU A 249 -9.05 8.53 -7.69
C GLU A 249 -7.58 8.38 -7.31
N ALA A 250 -7.21 7.21 -6.77
CA ALA A 250 -5.81 6.89 -6.58
C ALA A 250 -5.06 6.98 -7.91
N PRO A 251 -3.80 7.47 -7.91
CA PRO A 251 -3.00 7.57 -9.11
C PRO A 251 -2.94 6.23 -9.85
N PRO A 252 -2.79 6.26 -11.19
CA PRO A 252 -2.63 5.03 -11.96
C PRO A 252 -1.43 4.29 -11.40
N ARG A 253 -1.44 2.94 -11.46
CA ARG A 253 -0.39 2.11 -10.86
C ARG A 253 0.98 2.72 -11.17
N ALA A 254 1.77 2.92 -10.12
CA ALA A 254 3.13 3.43 -10.27
C ALA A 254 3.86 2.65 -11.36
N GLN A 255 4.66 3.34 -12.17
CA GLN A 255 5.37 2.75 -13.31
C GLN A 255 6.40 1.69 -12.92
N ASN A 256 6.44 1.19 -11.67
CA ASN A 256 7.20 0.01 -11.26
C ASN A 256 6.90 -1.23 -12.12
N SER A 257 5.82 -1.22 -12.89
CA SER A 257 5.50 -2.19 -13.95
C SER A 257 6.33 -2.04 -15.24
N ALA A 258 7.03 -0.93 -15.46
CA ALA A 258 7.94 -0.70 -16.60
C ALA A 258 9.07 -1.73 -16.62
N LYS A 259 9.53 -2.16 -15.44
CA LYS A 259 10.50 -3.27 -15.31
C LYS A 259 9.96 -4.60 -15.83
N MET A 260 8.63 -4.80 -15.96
CA MET A 260 8.07 -6.07 -16.43
C MET A 260 8.18 -6.29 -17.94
N GLU A 261 8.43 -5.24 -18.71
CA GLU A 261 8.58 -5.36 -20.17
C GLU A 261 9.93 -5.96 -20.55
N ASP A 262 10.94 -5.73 -19.70
CA ASP A 262 12.30 -6.22 -19.85
C ASP A 262 12.48 -7.63 -19.28
N LEU A 263 11.47 -8.17 -18.58
CA LEU A 263 11.56 -9.50 -17.99
C LEU A 263 11.44 -10.59 -19.05
N THR A 264 12.37 -11.52 -18.99
CA THR A 264 12.30 -12.78 -19.73
C THR A 264 11.09 -13.61 -19.28
N PRO A 265 10.57 -14.52 -20.13
CA PRO A 265 9.50 -15.44 -19.73
C PRO A 265 9.83 -16.29 -18.50
N ALA A 266 11.11 -16.58 -18.25
CA ALA A 266 11.54 -17.29 -17.05
C ALA A 266 11.36 -16.43 -15.79
N GLN A 267 11.79 -15.17 -15.84
CA GLN A 267 11.60 -14.21 -14.75
C GLN A 267 10.12 -13.93 -14.48
N LEU A 268 9.29 -13.80 -15.52
CA LEU A 268 7.83 -13.65 -15.35
C LEU A 268 7.20 -14.86 -14.64
N ARG A 269 7.65 -16.08 -14.95
CA ARG A 269 7.19 -17.30 -14.27
C ARG A 269 7.67 -17.35 -12.81
N LYS A 270 8.91 -16.96 -12.53
CA LYS A 270 9.44 -16.83 -11.16
C LYS A 270 8.63 -15.82 -10.34
N ARG A 271 8.37 -14.65 -10.91
CA ARG A 271 7.51 -13.62 -10.31
C ARG A 271 6.09 -14.14 -10.08
N ALA A 272 5.50 -14.83 -11.05
CA ALA A 272 4.18 -15.44 -10.90
C ALA A 272 4.12 -16.43 -9.73
N LEU A 273 5.18 -17.22 -9.49
CA LEU A 273 5.26 -18.13 -8.34
C LEU A 273 5.32 -17.37 -7.01
N ILE A 274 6.10 -16.28 -6.93
CA ILE A 274 6.16 -15.41 -5.75
C ILE A 274 4.78 -14.81 -5.45
N ARG A 275 4.12 -14.24 -6.47
CA ARG A 275 2.78 -13.65 -6.32
C ARG A 275 1.71 -14.68 -5.97
N TYR A 276 1.82 -15.88 -6.52
CA TYR A 276 0.95 -17.00 -6.17
C TYR A 276 1.11 -17.40 -4.70
N ASP A 277 2.33 -17.63 -4.23
CA ASP A 277 2.61 -18.04 -2.84
C ASP A 277 2.11 -16.99 -1.85
N ALA A 278 2.35 -15.71 -2.16
CA ALA A 278 1.83 -14.58 -1.39
C ALA A 278 0.30 -14.57 -1.32
N LEU A 279 -0.38 -14.67 -2.47
CA LEU A 279 -1.85 -14.72 -2.53
C LEU A 279 -2.41 -15.92 -1.76
N TYR A 280 -1.78 -17.09 -1.90
CA TYR A 280 -2.21 -18.30 -1.22
C TYR A 280 -2.11 -18.15 0.30
N LYS A 281 -0.96 -17.69 0.80
CA LYS A 281 -0.73 -17.48 2.24
C LYS A 281 -1.58 -16.36 2.81
N LEU A 282 -1.80 -15.29 2.05
CA LEU A 282 -2.74 -14.23 2.42
C LEU A 282 -4.16 -14.78 2.59
N CYS A 283 -4.64 -15.56 1.61
CA CYS A 283 -5.96 -16.20 1.68
C CYS A 283 -6.05 -17.18 2.85
N GLU A 284 -5.01 -18.00 3.08
CA GLU A 284 -4.96 -18.96 4.19
C GLU A 284 -5.02 -18.24 5.55
N ARG A 285 -4.22 -17.18 5.72
CA ARG A 285 -4.18 -16.38 6.95
C ARG A 285 -5.48 -15.67 7.25
N LEU A 286 -6.06 -15.01 6.25
CA LEU A 286 -7.33 -14.32 6.41
C LEU A 286 -8.50 -15.32 6.61
N ALA A 287 -8.38 -16.53 6.07
CA ALA A 287 -9.37 -17.61 6.23
C ALA A 287 -9.31 -18.30 7.61
N ASP A 288 -8.18 -18.23 8.31
CA ASP A 288 -7.98 -18.84 9.61
C ASP A 288 -8.68 -18.02 10.71
N PRO A 289 -9.55 -18.63 11.55
CA PRO A 289 -10.13 -17.94 12.71
C PRO A 289 -9.13 -17.65 13.83
N SER A 290 -7.97 -18.30 13.82
CA SER A 290 -6.91 -18.20 14.84
C SER A 290 -5.53 -18.35 14.19
N PRO A 291 -5.13 -17.42 13.30
CA PRO A 291 -3.82 -17.49 12.66
C PRO A 291 -2.72 -17.45 13.72
N PRO A 292 -1.60 -18.18 13.50
CA PRO A 292 -0.47 -18.12 14.41
C PRO A 292 0.13 -16.70 14.44
N PRO A 293 0.74 -16.29 15.56
CA PRO A 293 1.27 -14.93 15.70
C PRO A 293 2.44 -14.64 14.77
N ASP A 294 3.21 -15.67 14.41
CA ASP A 294 4.39 -15.55 13.56
C ASP A 294 4.00 -15.19 12.11
N PRO A 295 4.81 -14.39 11.40
CA PRO A 295 4.56 -14.04 10.00
C PRO A 295 4.46 -15.30 9.13
N ALA A 296 3.50 -15.32 8.21
CA ALA A 296 3.32 -16.43 7.26
C ALA A 296 4.50 -16.58 6.29
N LEU A 297 5.22 -15.47 6.12
CA LEU A 297 6.26 -15.28 5.14
C LEU A 297 7.50 -14.74 5.82
N THR A 298 8.53 -15.57 5.91
CA THR A 298 9.87 -15.12 6.29
C THR A 298 10.68 -14.85 5.03
N ALA A 299 11.61 -13.89 5.10
CA ALA A 299 12.57 -13.65 4.02
C ALA A 299 13.32 -14.95 3.64
N GLU A 300 13.61 -15.80 4.63
CA GLU A 300 14.21 -17.13 4.41
C GLU A 300 13.34 -18.07 3.57
N SER A 301 12.01 -18.03 3.75
CA SER A 301 11.07 -18.82 2.95
C SER A 301 11.20 -18.48 1.47
N TYR A 302 11.34 -17.20 1.13
CA TYR A 302 11.53 -16.76 -0.25
C TYR A 302 12.95 -16.95 -0.76
N LYS A 303 13.98 -16.78 0.09
CA LYS A 303 15.37 -17.14 -0.26
C LYS A 303 15.45 -18.59 -0.75
N ASN A 304 14.72 -19.49 -0.09
CA ASN A 304 14.65 -20.90 -0.50
C ASN A 304 13.89 -21.12 -1.82
N ILE A 305 12.82 -20.36 -2.09
CA ILE A 305 12.08 -20.42 -3.36
C ILE A 305 12.96 -19.90 -4.50
N ILE A 306 13.62 -18.76 -4.31
CA ILE A 306 14.55 -18.14 -5.26
C ILE A 306 15.70 -19.10 -5.57
N LYS A 307 16.31 -19.67 -4.52
CA LYS A 307 17.40 -20.64 -4.66
C LYS A 307 16.98 -21.87 -5.46
N ARG A 308 15.80 -22.45 -5.18
CA ARG A 308 15.28 -23.61 -5.94
C ARG A 308 15.01 -23.27 -7.40
N ALA A 309 14.48 -22.07 -7.68
CA ALA A 309 14.26 -21.62 -9.06
C ALA A 309 15.58 -21.46 -9.82
N ALA A 310 16.61 -20.90 -9.17
CA ALA A 310 17.95 -20.78 -9.74
C ALA A 310 18.61 -22.15 -10.00
N GLU A 311 18.48 -23.10 -9.07
CA GLU A 311 18.98 -24.48 -9.24
C GLU A 311 18.24 -25.22 -10.38
N GLU A 312 16.95 -24.94 -10.60
CA GLU A 312 16.18 -25.51 -11.71
C GLU A 312 16.64 -24.93 -13.06
N GLU A 313 16.94 -23.63 -13.12
CA GLU A 313 17.49 -22.97 -14.30
C GLU A 313 18.90 -23.46 -14.66
N GLU A 314 19.76 -23.65 -13.65
CA GLU A 314 21.10 -24.24 -13.84
C GLU A 314 20.99 -25.67 -14.40
N ARG A 315 20.06 -26.47 -13.88
CA ARG A 315 19.80 -27.85 -14.37
C ARG A 315 19.26 -27.86 -15.80
N GLU A 316 18.51 -26.83 -16.22
CA GLU A 316 17.99 -26.70 -17.59
C GLU A 316 19.08 -26.31 -18.62
N GLY A 317 20.34 -26.15 -18.20
CA GLY A 317 21.48 -26.04 -19.10
C GLY A 317 21.61 -24.70 -19.83
N LYS A 318 20.96 -23.65 -19.30
CA LYS A 318 21.00 -22.27 -19.82
C LYS A 318 22.01 -21.36 -19.12
N ALA A 319 23.04 -21.94 -18.50
CA ALA A 319 24.22 -21.17 -18.12
C ALA A 319 25.03 -20.82 -19.37
N GLU A 320 24.52 -19.90 -20.20
CA GLU A 320 25.41 -19.16 -21.10
C GLU A 320 26.37 -18.37 -20.20
N ALA A 321 27.62 -18.82 -20.18
CA ALA A 321 28.69 -18.26 -19.41
C ALA A 321 28.97 -16.83 -19.89
N GLY A 322 28.38 -15.82 -19.24
CA GLY A 322 28.56 -14.45 -19.72
C GLY A 322 27.90 -13.35 -18.89
N GLY A 323 28.01 -13.41 -17.56
CA GLY A 323 27.63 -12.31 -16.67
C GLY A 323 26.36 -12.61 -15.87
N ALA A 324 26.54 -13.03 -14.62
CA ALA A 324 25.47 -12.93 -13.63
C ALA A 324 25.15 -11.43 -13.46
N ASP A 325 24.11 -10.97 -14.14
CA ASP A 325 23.63 -9.61 -14.02
C ASP A 325 23.12 -9.43 -12.59
N GLN A 326 23.93 -8.80 -11.73
CA GLN A 326 23.63 -8.53 -10.32
C GLN A 326 22.28 -7.81 -10.13
N ASN A 327 21.73 -7.23 -11.20
CA ASN A 327 20.40 -6.62 -11.21
C ASN A 327 19.26 -7.63 -11.04
N VAL A 328 19.43 -8.89 -11.46
CA VAL A 328 18.37 -9.91 -11.37
C VAL A 328 18.11 -10.32 -9.92
N ASP A 329 19.18 -10.57 -9.16
CA ASP A 329 19.07 -10.92 -7.73
C ASP A 329 18.51 -9.76 -6.88
N ARG A 330 18.82 -8.51 -7.27
CA ARG A 330 18.27 -7.31 -6.61
C ARG A 330 16.77 -7.14 -6.83
N LEU A 331 16.27 -7.42 -8.04
CA LEU A 331 14.85 -7.30 -8.36
C LEU A 331 14.02 -8.26 -7.52
N ASP A 332 14.49 -9.50 -7.36
CA ASP A 332 13.80 -10.52 -6.58
C ASP A 332 13.77 -10.18 -5.09
N ALA A 333 14.87 -9.65 -4.53
CA ALA A 333 14.92 -9.24 -3.13
C ALA A 333 13.95 -8.10 -2.82
N PHE A 334 13.88 -7.09 -3.69
CA PHE A 334 12.96 -5.97 -3.54
C PHE A 334 11.49 -6.42 -3.65
N GLU A 335 11.16 -7.23 -4.66
CA GLU A 335 9.80 -7.73 -4.84
C GLU A 335 9.36 -8.61 -3.67
N VAL A 336 10.25 -9.47 -3.17
CA VAL A 336 10.00 -10.30 -1.99
C VAL A 336 9.78 -9.42 -0.77
N SER A 337 10.64 -8.41 -0.53
CA SER A 337 10.49 -7.49 0.60
C SER A 337 9.15 -6.77 0.58
N MET A 338 8.77 -6.19 -0.57
CA MET A 338 7.47 -5.55 -0.75
C MET A 338 6.30 -6.52 -0.50
N THR A 339 6.42 -7.75 -0.99
CA THR A 339 5.39 -8.78 -0.83
C THR A 339 5.28 -9.28 0.62
N ILE A 340 6.40 -9.39 1.33
CA ILE A 340 6.40 -9.73 2.76
C ILE A 340 5.71 -8.62 3.54
N LYS A 341 6.10 -7.36 3.31
CA LYS A 341 5.49 -6.21 3.99
C LYS A 341 3.98 -6.17 3.78
N SER A 342 3.50 -6.36 2.53
CA SER A 342 2.06 -6.32 2.27
C SER A 342 1.28 -7.46 2.93
N VAL A 343 1.87 -8.65 3.07
CA VAL A 343 1.23 -9.79 3.77
C VAL A 343 1.34 -9.69 5.29
N ASP A 344 2.41 -9.06 5.80
CA ASP A 344 2.67 -8.97 7.25
C ASP A 344 1.61 -8.13 7.98
N GLU A 345 1.10 -7.08 7.34
CA GLU A 345 -0.06 -6.32 7.82
C GLU A 345 -1.29 -7.21 8.11
N PHE A 346 -1.41 -8.33 7.39
CA PHE A 346 -2.49 -9.31 7.53
C PHE A 346 -2.08 -10.58 8.27
N ALA A 347 -0.89 -10.64 8.87
CA ALA A 347 -0.39 -11.81 9.59
C ALA A 347 -1.34 -12.23 10.74
N ARG A 348 -2.01 -11.25 11.35
CA ARG A 348 -3.00 -11.44 12.43
C ARG A 348 -4.39 -11.91 11.94
N GLY A 349 -4.58 -12.08 10.62
CA GLY A 349 -5.85 -12.47 9.97
C GLY A 349 -6.97 -11.44 10.12
N LEU A 350 -8.23 -11.84 9.92
CA LEU A 350 -9.38 -10.96 10.11
C LEU A 350 -9.69 -10.71 11.60
N PRO A 351 -10.05 -9.48 12.01
CA PRO A 351 -10.49 -9.21 13.38
C PRO A 351 -11.79 -9.95 13.69
N ARG A 352 -11.98 -10.33 14.96
CA ARG A 352 -13.16 -11.11 15.38
C ARG A 352 -14.43 -10.28 15.47
N ASP A 353 -14.28 -9.01 15.82
CA ASP A 353 -15.33 -8.03 16.04
C ASP A 353 -14.71 -6.62 15.93
N ASN A 354 -15.52 -5.57 16.14
CA ASN A 354 -15.04 -4.19 16.12
C ASN A 354 -14.00 -3.89 17.19
N TRP A 355 -14.13 -4.53 18.36
CA TRP A 355 -13.21 -4.29 19.46
C TRP A 355 -11.80 -4.77 19.14
N ASN A 356 -11.71 -5.99 18.61
CA ASN A 356 -10.45 -6.55 18.16
C ASN A 356 -9.87 -5.76 16.97
N ALA A 357 -10.72 -5.18 16.11
CA ALA A 357 -10.27 -4.30 15.04
C ALA A 357 -9.64 -3.00 15.58
N LEU A 358 -10.33 -2.30 16.51
CA LEU A 358 -9.83 -1.08 17.16
C LEU A 358 -8.49 -1.32 17.86
N GLN A 359 -8.37 -2.42 18.60
CA GLN A 359 -7.12 -2.79 19.27
C GLN A 359 -5.96 -3.02 18.29
N ARG A 360 -6.21 -3.69 17.16
CA ARG A 360 -5.19 -3.94 16.14
C ARG A 360 -4.78 -2.65 15.45
N GLU A 361 -5.75 -1.83 15.08
CA GLU A 361 -5.53 -0.52 14.47
C GLU A 361 -4.69 0.35 15.41
N HIS A 362 -5.02 0.38 16.70
CA HIS A 362 -4.24 1.08 17.71
C HIS A 362 -2.76 0.62 17.79
N LEU A 363 -2.50 -0.68 17.67
CA LEU A 363 -1.12 -1.21 17.68
C LEU A 363 -0.34 -0.79 16.44
N ILE A 364 -0.94 -0.88 15.25
CA ILE A 364 -0.32 -0.43 13.99
C ILE A 364 0.05 1.05 14.11
N LYS A 365 -0.90 1.86 14.58
CA LYS A 365 -0.72 3.29 14.85
C LYS A 365 0.40 3.58 15.88
N SER A 366 0.56 2.72 16.88
CA SER A 366 1.64 2.84 17.87
C SER A 366 3.01 2.54 17.26
N GLU A 367 3.10 1.52 16.40
CA GLU A 367 4.31 1.18 15.65
C GLU A 367 4.72 2.35 14.73
N GLN A 368 3.78 2.90 13.96
CA GLN A 368 3.99 4.08 13.13
C GLN A 368 4.53 5.29 13.92
N LEU A 369 3.94 5.62 15.07
CA LEU A 369 4.46 6.70 15.93
C LEU A 369 5.86 6.45 16.45
N ASN A 370 6.19 5.20 16.77
CA ASN A 370 7.52 4.86 17.25
C ASN A 370 8.56 4.95 16.13
N ASP A 371 8.19 4.62 14.89
CA ASP A 371 9.04 4.79 13.72
C ASP A 371 9.27 6.27 13.43
N VAL A 372 8.21 7.10 13.43
CA VAL A 372 8.34 8.57 13.32
C VAL A 372 9.29 9.13 14.38
N VAL A 373 9.12 8.78 15.65
CA VAL A 373 10.02 9.25 16.73
C VAL A 373 11.47 8.81 16.49
N ARG A 374 11.69 7.61 15.93
CA ARG A 374 13.01 7.08 15.61
C ARG A 374 13.66 7.89 14.47
N GLU A 375 12.91 8.17 13.43
CA GLU A 375 13.34 8.94 12.26
C GLU A 375 13.72 10.38 12.64
N VAL A 376 12.87 11.10 13.38
CA VAL A 376 13.21 12.46 13.83
C VAL A 376 14.47 12.47 14.69
N LYS A 377 14.63 11.48 15.57
CA LYS A 377 15.85 11.34 16.38
C LYS A 377 17.08 10.97 15.54
N GLN A 378 16.92 10.30 14.41
CA GLN A 378 18.01 10.01 13.48
C GLN A 378 18.47 11.29 12.78
N VAL A 379 17.55 12.14 12.31
CA VAL A 379 17.85 13.46 11.73
C VAL A 379 18.66 14.32 12.70
N ILE A 380 18.26 14.38 13.97
CA ILE A 380 18.97 15.16 15.00
C ILE A 380 20.38 14.60 15.24
N ARG A 381 20.51 13.26 15.38
CA ARG A 381 21.81 12.61 15.60
C ARG A 381 22.77 12.84 14.45
N TRP A 382 22.28 12.75 13.22
CA TRP A 382 23.07 13.01 12.01
C TRP A 382 23.56 14.46 11.96
N SER A 383 22.71 15.43 12.29
CA SER A 383 23.12 16.85 12.33
C SER A 383 24.19 17.11 13.40
N GLU A 384 24.08 16.44 14.55
CA GLU A 384 25.07 16.51 15.63
C GLU A 384 26.41 15.85 15.28
N SER A 385 26.42 14.81 14.44
CA SER A 385 27.67 14.22 13.94
C SER A 385 28.36 15.12 12.91
N GLN A 386 27.60 15.71 11.98
CA GLN A 386 28.15 16.65 10.99
C GLN A 386 28.81 17.87 11.64
N GLY A 387 28.17 18.44 12.66
CA GLY A 387 28.75 19.56 13.43
C GLY A 387 30.07 19.22 14.13
N LYS A 388 30.32 17.95 14.46
CA LYS A 388 31.58 17.48 15.08
C LYS A 388 32.67 17.20 14.06
N GLU A 389 32.32 16.75 12.86
CA GLU A 389 33.29 16.47 11.79
C GLU A 389 33.79 17.74 11.13
N GLY A 390 32.90 18.72 10.89
CA GLY A 390 33.29 20.05 10.41
C GLY A 390 34.23 20.79 11.37
N ALA A 391 34.13 20.53 12.68
CA ALA A 391 35.04 21.10 13.67
C ALA A 391 36.42 20.42 13.72
N LYS A 392 36.55 19.19 13.22
CA LYS A 392 37.81 18.43 13.20
C LYS A 392 38.59 18.59 11.90
N SER A 393 37.94 18.94 10.80
CA SER A 393 38.60 19.10 9.49
C SER A 393 39.32 20.44 9.30
N SER A 394 39.12 21.43 10.19
CA SER A 394 39.80 22.74 10.13
C SER A 394 41.15 22.81 10.86
N GLU A 395 41.57 21.77 11.60
CA GLU A 395 42.93 21.65 12.14
C GLU A 395 43.76 20.68 11.29
N SER A 396 44.13 21.10 10.08
CA SER A 396 45.15 20.41 9.29
C SER A 396 46.55 20.63 9.89
N GLY A 397 46.81 19.97 11.02
CA GLY A 397 48.16 19.64 11.46
C GLY A 397 48.62 18.34 10.76
N PRO A 398 49.82 18.28 10.17
CA PRO A 398 50.25 17.10 9.44
C PRO A 398 50.74 16.02 10.41
N ALA A 399 49.93 14.99 10.71
CA ALA A 399 50.48 13.81 11.38
C ALA A 399 49.66 12.51 11.23
N SER A 400 50.38 11.49 10.72
CA SER A 400 50.46 10.14 11.28
C SER A 400 49.22 9.24 11.19
N LYS A 401 49.17 8.43 10.12
CA LYS A 401 48.40 7.18 10.02
C LYS A 401 48.72 6.23 11.19
N SER A 402 47.86 6.15 12.20
CA SER A 402 47.84 5.02 13.15
C SER A 402 46.66 4.11 12.83
N LYS A 403 47.01 2.89 12.39
CA LYS A 403 46.11 1.76 12.14
C LYS A 403 45.45 1.35 13.47
N LYS A 404 44.11 1.40 13.56
CA LYS A 404 43.37 0.80 14.68
C LYS A 404 42.35 -0.18 14.10
N GLU A 405 42.63 -1.46 14.37
CA GLU A 405 41.85 -2.64 14.07
C GLU A 405 40.84 -2.87 15.21
N ASP A 406 39.73 -3.50 14.84
CA ASP A 406 38.83 -4.36 15.63
C ASP A 406 38.04 -3.71 16.78
N ASP A 407 36.77 -3.40 16.50
CA ASP A 407 35.64 -3.60 17.41
C ASP A 407 34.35 -3.68 16.55
N GLU A 408 34.00 -4.90 16.15
CA GLU A 408 32.77 -5.27 15.43
C GLU A 408 31.61 -5.38 16.45
N ASP A 409 30.76 -4.36 16.55
CA ASP A 409 29.43 -4.46 17.15
C ASP A 409 28.38 -4.23 16.05
N ASP A 410 28.05 -5.32 15.36
CA ASP A 410 27.16 -5.43 14.19
C ASP A 410 25.69 -5.09 14.48
N LEU A 411 25.33 -3.80 14.56
CA LEU A 411 23.93 -3.34 14.53
C LEU A 411 23.54 -2.57 13.26
N ASP A 412 24.46 -2.44 12.30
CA ASP A 412 24.27 -1.59 11.10
C ASP A 412 23.83 -2.39 9.84
N ASP A 413 23.65 -3.72 9.91
CA ASP A 413 23.34 -4.55 8.73
C ASP A 413 21.84 -4.66 8.38
N LEU A 414 21.06 -3.64 8.71
CA LEU A 414 19.71 -3.45 8.15
C LEU A 414 19.86 -2.55 6.94
N GLY A 415 20.26 -3.12 5.78
CA GLY A 415 20.50 -2.46 4.47
C GLY A 415 19.36 -1.60 3.90
N ILE A 416 18.94 -0.62 4.67
CA ILE A 416 18.01 0.48 4.40
C ILE A 416 18.82 1.78 4.22
N GLU A 417 20.10 1.80 4.62
CA GLU A 417 20.96 2.98 4.53
C GLU A 417 21.09 3.54 3.10
N ASP A 418 21.16 2.71 2.06
CA ASP A 418 21.50 3.21 0.71
C ASP A 418 20.40 3.95 -0.07
N MET A 419 19.16 4.08 0.44
CA MET A 419 18.09 4.83 -0.28
C MET A 419 17.84 6.25 0.23
N PHE A 420 18.54 6.67 1.28
CA PHE A 420 18.40 8.01 1.88
C PHE A 420 19.73 8.74 2.04
N LEU A 421 20.83 8.22 1.46
CA LEU A 421 22.18 8.78 1.64
C LEU A 421 22.50 9.94 0.69
N ASP A 422 21.66 10.22 -0.31
CA ASP A 422 21.92 11.31 -1.26
C ASP A 422 21.32 12.66 -0.82
N ASP A 423 20.39 12.67 0.15
CA ASP A 423 19.75 13.90 0.65
C ASP A 423 20.40 14.30 1.99
N GLU A 424 21.39 15.21 1.93
CA GLU A 424 21.98 15.81 3.13
C GLU A 424 20.93 16.68 3.85
N TRP A 425 20.47 16.25 5.04
CA TRP A 425 19.59 17.08 5.87
C TRP A 425 20.25 18.42 6.22
N THR A 426 19.49 19.51 6.28
CA THR A 426 20.07 20.81 6.67
C THR A 426 20.10 20.98 8.19
N ALA A 427 20.91 21.94 8.66
CA ALA A 427 20.86 22.38 10.06
C ALA A 427 19.48 22.94 10.45
N ALA A 428 18.72 23.48 9.49
CA ALA A 428 17.36 23.97 9.72
C ALA A 428 16.36 22.82 9.92
N ASP A 429 16.50 21.72 9.16
CA ASP A 429 15.68 20.51 9.34
C ASP A 429 15.93 19.90 10.71
N ALA A 430 17.19 19.81 11.13
CA ALA A 430 17.53 19.33 12.46
C ALA A 430 16.96 20.22 13.58
N GLU A 431 16.88 21.54 13.37
CA GLU A 431 16.27 22.45 14.34
C GLU A 431 14.75 22.34 14.37
N ARG A 432 14.09 22.21 13.21
CA ARG A 432 12.66 21.85 13.13
C ARG A 432 12.38 20.54 13.84
N ALA A 433 13.22 19.51 13.61
CA ALA A 433 13.13 18.21 14.25
C ALA A 433 13.22 18.33 15.78
N ARG A 434 14.18 19.11 16.31
CA ARG A 434 14.28 19.37 17.76
C ARG A 434 13.02 20.01 18.33
N ARG A 435 12.40 20.94 17.59
CA ARG A 435 11.14 21.59 18.00
C ARG A 435 9.93 20.64 17.93
N ALA A 436 9.89 19.75 16.94
CA ALA A 436 8.80 18.80 16.73
C ALA A 436 8.80 17.62 17.71
N ILE A 437 9.98 17.14 18.16
CA ILE A 437 10.06 15.94 19.03
C ILE A 437 9.16 15.99 20.27
N PRO A 438 9.18 17.06 21.10
CA PRO A 438 8.35 17.08 22.32
C PRO A 438 6.85 16.91 22.01
N ILE A 439 6.41 17.49 20.89
CA ILE A 439 5.03 17.45 20.42
C ILE A 439 4.66 16.02 19.99
N ILE A 440 5.49 15.39 19.16
CA ILE A 440 5.31 13.99 18.72
C ILE A 440 5.34 13.03 19.93
N GLU A 441 6.24 13.25 20.89
CA GLU A 441 6.31 12.43 22.10
C GLU A 441 5.06 12.58 22.98
N ASN A 442 4.44 13.76 23.03
CA ASN A 442 3.17 13.95 23.74
C ASN A 442 2.00 13.29 23.01
N VAL A 443 1.97 13.29 21.68
CA VAL A 443 0.98 12.50 20.93
C VAL A 443 1.12 11.02 21.20
N ARG A 444 2.35 10.51 21.22
CA ARG A 444 2.59 9.13 21.60
C ARG A 444 2.05 8.83 23.02
N LYS A 445 2.16 9.78 23.97
CA LYS A 445 1.54 9.62 25.29
C LYS A 445 0.02 9.59 25.22
N VAL A 446 -0.62 10.52 24.50
CA VAL A 446 -2.09 10.53 24.31
C VAL A 446 -2.56 9.22 23.69
N HIS A 447 -1.91 8.78 22.61
CA HIS A 447 -2.16 7.50 21.95
C HIS A 447 -2.05 6.36 22.95
N ASN A 448 -0.95 6.24 23.70
CA ASN A 448 -0.81 5.18 24.70
C ASN A 448 -1.91 5.19 25.77
N VAL A 449 -2.38 6.37 26.19
CA VAL A 449 -3.49 6.50 27.15
C VAL A 449 -4.80 6.01 26.53
N ILE A 450 -5.08 6.35 25.26
CA ILE A 450 -6.23 5.80 24.52
C ILE A 450 -6.13 4.28 24.37
N GLY A 451 -4.92 3.77 24.13
CA GLY A 451 -4.64 2.34 24.11
C GLY A 451 -5.12 1.65 25.37
N ARG A 452 -4.89 2.24 26.55
CA ARG A 452 -5.40 1.68 27.81
C ARG A 452 -6.92 1.54 27.80
N ILE A 453 -7.67 2.49 27.24
CA ILE A 453 -9.13 2.38 27.07
C ILE A 453 -9.47 1.17 26.19
N PHE A 454 -8.71 0.96 25.11
CA PHE A 454 -8.89 -0.16 24.20
C PHE A 454 -8.48 -1.53 24.78
N PHE A 455 -7.51 -1.58 25.71
CA PHE A 455 -6.99 -2.85 26.25
C PHE A 455 -7.57 -3.21 27.62
N GLU A 456 -8.01 -2.24 28.41
CA GLU A 456 -8.47 -2.45 29.79
C GLU A 456 -9.98 -2.19 29.91
N PRO A 457 -10.84 -3.24 29.96
CA PRO A 457 -12.29 -3.08 30.04
C PRO A 457 -12.76 -2.27 31.25
N GLY A 458 -12.03 -2.33 32.37
CA GLY A 458 -12.38 -1.61 33.60
C GLY A 458 -12.23 -0.09 33.53
N LEU A 459 -11.57 0.44 32.49
CA LEU A 459 -11.38 1.89 32.31
C LEU A 459 -12.50 2.52 31.48
N ARG A 460 -13.38 1.72 30.87
CA ARG A 460 -14.42 2.20 29.94
C ARG A 460 -15.65 2.63 30.72
N ALA A 461 -16.31 3.68 30.25
CA ALA A 461 -17.62 4.02 30.79
C ALA A 461 -18.64 2.92 30.47
N GLU A 462 -19.72 2.87 31.26
CA GLU A 462 -20.79 1.89 31.06
C GLU A 462 -21.41 2.06 29.67
N PRO A 463 -21.68 0.98 28.92
CA PRO A 463 -22.22 1.06 27.55
C PRO A 463 -23.47 1.92 27.41
N GLU A 464 -24.30 1.99 28.46
CA GLU A 464 -25.55 2.75 28.51
C GLU A 464 -25.34 4.27 28.52
N SER A 465 -24.17 4.70 29.00
CA SER A 465 -23.73 6.10 29.08
C SER A 465 -22.98 6.56 27.83
N LEU A 466 -22.48 5.63 27.03
CA LEU A 466 -21.70 5.92 25.84
C LEU A 466 -22.58 6.12 24.62
N GLY A 467 -22.22 7.11 23.81
CA GLY A 467 -22.70 7.18 22.45
C GLY A 467 -22.27 5.92 21.70
N SER A 468 -23.21 5.29 21.01
CA SER A 468 -22.87 4.23 20.09
C SER A 468 -21.98 4.80 18.98
N GLY A 469 -20.76 4.29 18.88
CA GLY A 469 -19.72 4.81 17.98
C GLY A 469 -18.67 5.69 18.66
N THR A 470 -18.75 5.97 19.97
CA THR A 470 -17.72 6.75 20.69
C THR A 470 -16.31 6.20 20.47
N PHE A 471 -16.14 4.88 20.51
CA PHE A 471 -14.82 4.27 20.29
C PHE A 471 -14.35 4.30 18.84
N ASP A 472 -15.29 4.30 17.88
CA ASP A 472 -14.95 4.47 16.46
C ASP A 472 -14.51 5.91 16.21
N MET A 473 -15.23 6.91 16.76
CA MET A 473 -14.82 8.31 16.70
C MET A 473 -13.45 8.53 17.34
N LEU A 474 -13.21 7.93 18.52
CA LEU A 474 -11.90 8.01 19.18
C LEU A 474 -10.76 7.41 18.33
N SER A 475 -11.05 6.36 17.55
CA SER A 475 -10.08 5.78 16.61
C SER A 475 -9.87 6.65 15.38
N ASP A 476 -10.94 7.24 14.85
CA ASP A 476 -10.90 8.18 13.72
C ASP A 476 -10.07 9.43 14.11
N ASP A 477 -10.32 10.02 15.28
CA ASP A 477 -9.53 11.14 15.82
C ASP A 477 -8.04 10.77 16.02
N ALA A 478 -7.77 9.53 16.46
CA ALA A 478 -6.41 9.03 16.59
C ALA A 478 -5.75 8.80 15.21
N GLU A 479 -6.51 8.50 14.16
CA GLU A 479 -6.01 8.44 12.78
C GLU A 479 -5.67 9.82 12.25
N GLU A 480 -6.56 10.80 12.45
CA GLU A 480 -6.35 12.19 12.06
C GLU A 480 -5.10 12.78 12.72
N LEU A 481 -4.89 12.49 14.01
CA LEU A 481 -3.70 12.92 14.73
C LEU A 481 -2.41 12.34 14.13
N LEU A 482 -2.42 11.09 13.66
CA LEU A 482 -1.26 10.49 12.98
C LEU A 482 -1.01 11.08 11.60
N GLN A 483 -2.07 11.27 10.83
CA GLN A 483 -1.99 11.95 9.54
C GLN A 483 -1.33 13.32 9.73
N THR A 484 -1.70 14.03 10.79
CA THR A 484 -1.09 15.31 11.16
C THR A 484 0.38 15.17 11.58
N VAL A 485 0.76 14.10 12.28
CA VAL A 485 2.18 13.80 12.58
C VAL A 485 2.97 13.55 11.28
N ASP A 486 2.42 12.81 10.34
CA ASP A 486 3.06 12.50 9.04
C ASP A 486 3.24 13.77 8.19
N GLU A 487 2.22 14.63 8.15
CA GLU A 487 2.33 15.94 7.49
C GLU A 487 3.36 16.84 8.18
N LEU A 488 3.37 16.87 9.52
CA LEU A 488 4.38 17.58 10.29
C LEU A 488 5.79 17.06 9.98
N MET A 489 5.96 15.75 9.80
CA MET A 489 7.22 15.12 9.39
C MET A 489 7.68 15.60 8.02
N GLY A 490 6.73 15.67 7.07
CA GLY A 490 6.90 16.32 5.77
C GLY A 490 7.58 17.68 5.89
N TYR A 491 6.99 18.57 6.67
CA TYR A 491 7.51 19.93 6.88
C TYR A 491 8.76 20.00 7.76
N THR A 492 9.00 18.98 8.58
CA THR A 492 10.15 18.95 9.49
C THR A 492 11.43 18.52 8.80
N ILE A 493 11.34 17.46 7.98
CA ILE A 493 12.49 16.78 7.40
C ILE A 493 12.70 17.17 5.94
N TYR A 494 11.63 17.40 5.17
CA TYR A 494 11.69 17.58 3.71
C TYR A 494 11.43 19.02 3.25
N ALA A 495 11.03 19.94 4.14
CA ALA A 495 10.92 21.36 3.79
C ALA A 495 12.28 22.01 3.48
N GLY A 496 13.37 21.41 3.97
CA GLY A 496 14.73 21.81 3.65
C GLY A 496 15.04 21.69 2.16
N ASP A 497 14.53 20.65 1.49
CA ASP A 497 14.89 20.34 0.11
C ASP A 497 14.55 21.48 -0.86
N ALA A 498 13.36 22.08 -0.76
CA ALA A 498 13.01 23.21 -1.63
C ALA A 498 13.94 24.42 -1.41
N VAL A 499 14.40 24.64 -0.17
CA VAL A 499 15.33 25.73 0.18
C VAL A 499 16.77 25.37 -0.18
N THR A 500 17.14 24.10 -0.06
CA THR A 500 18.47 23.56 -0.37
C THR A 500 18.67 23.44 -1.87
N GLU A 501 17.69 22.95 -2.63
CA GLU A 501 17.67 22.98 -4.09
C GLU A 501 17.77 24.43 -4.59
N ALA A 502 16.98 25.34 -4.00
CA ALA A 502 17.05 26.77 -4.29
C ALA A 502 18.45 27.38 -4.02
N LYS A 503 19.17 26.90 -3.00
CA LYS A 503 20.52 27.37 -2.64
C LYS A 503 21.66 26.62 -3.35
N GLY A 504 21.49 25.34 -3.63
CA GLY A 504 22.47 24.42 -4.20
C GLY A 504 22.80 24.73 -5.65
N ILE A 505 21.86 25.34 -6.38
CA ILE A 505 22.11 25.92 -7.71
C ILE A 505 23.23 27.00 -7.67
N HIS A 506 23.54 27.57 -6.51
CA HIS A 506 24.56 28.60 -6.34
C HIS A 506 25.90 28.11 -5.79
N ALA A 507 25.93 27.03 -5.00
CA ALA A 507 27.13 26.64 -4.25
C ALA A 507 28.29 26.14 -5.14
N ASP A 508 28.00 25.54 -6.30
CA ASP A 508 29.03 25.10 -7.25
C ASP A 508 29.60 26.23 -8.12
N ASP A 509 28.89 27.35 -8.24
CA ASP A 509 29.29 28.52 -9.03
C ASP A 509 29.91 29.67 -8.20
N GLU A 510 29.96 29.53 -6.87
CA GLU A 510 30.53 30.56 -5.97
C GLU A 510 32.06 30.47 -5.80
N LYS A 511 32.75 29.58 -6.52
CA LYS A 511 34.22 29.56 -6.58
C LYS A 511 34.75 30.49 -7.66
N GLU A 512 34.46 31.79 -7.59
CA GLU A 512 35.33 32.85 -8.10
C GLU A 512 34.73 34.21 -7.75
N ASP A 513 35.61 35.16 -7.37
CA ASP A 513 35.33 36.54 -6.98
C ASP A 513 34.67 37.36 -8.11
N ASP A 514 33.47 36.97 -8.54
CA ASP A 514 32.72 37.68 -9.57
C ASP A 514 31.78 38.69 -8.92
N PRO A 515 32.09 40.01 -8.98
CA PRO A 515 31.28 41.07 -8.40
C PRO A 515 29.96 41.32 -9.15
N GLU A 516 29.68 40.56 -10.21
CA GLU A 516 28.39 40.62 -10.90
C GLU A 516 27.26 40.13 -9.98
N GLY A 517 26.40 41.07 -9.57
CA GLY A 517 25.21 40.80 -8.78
C GLY A 517 24.27 39.81 -9.48
N TRP A 518 23.37 39.19 -8.70
CA TRP A 518 22.43 38.16 -9.18
C TRP A 518 21.70 38.54 -10.49
N GLU A 519 21.25 39.78 -10.62
CA GLU A 519 20.57 40.29 -11.82
C GLU A 519 21.46 40.21 -13.09
N ALA A 520 22.77 40.41 -12.95
CA ALA A 520 23.72 40.28 -14.04
C ALA A 520 23.97 38.81 -14.41
N LYS A 521 24.11 37.92 -13.41
CA LYS A 521 24.23 36.47 -13.64
C LYS A 521 22.98 35.89 -14.31
N GLU A 522 21.80 36.35 -13.90
CA GLU A 522 20.51 35.98 -14.52
C GLU A 522 20.47 36.42 -15.98
N ALA A 523 20.84 37.66 -16.28
CA ALA A 523 20.90 38.18 -17.65
C ALA A 523 21.88 37.37 -18.52
N THR A 524 23.08 37.07 -17.99
CA THR A 524 24.13 36.33 -18.71
C THR A 524 23.73 34.87 -19.00
N ARG A 525 23.08 34.18 -18.06
CA ARG A 525 22.56 32.81 -18.29
C ARG A 525 21.38 32.80 -19.26
N LYS A 526 20.47 33.77 -19.13
CA LYS A 526 19.34 33.94 -20.07
C LYS A 526 19.82 34.22 -21.50
N GLU A 527 20.92 34.96 -21.67
CA GLU A 527 21.57 35.17 -22.96
C GLU A 527 22.21 33.88 -23.51
N LYS A 528 22.74 33.02 -22.63
CA LYS A 528 23.26 31.69 -22.99
C LYS A 528 22.19 30.62 -23.24
N GLY A 529 20.91 30.92 -22.94
CA GLY A 529 19.82 29.94 -22.99
C GLY A 529 19.88 28.90 -21.88
N GLU A 530 20.64 29.19 -20.82
CA GLU A 530 20.71 28.39 -19.60
C GLU A 530 19.55 28.78 -18.68
N GLU A 531 19.10 27.82 -17.85
CA GLU A 531 18.03 28.07 -16.89
C GLU A 531 18.47 29.14 -15.88
N ALA A 532 17.59 30.11 -15.64
CA ALA A 532 17.90 31.24 -14.76
C ALA A 532 18.28 30.73 -13.36
N PRO A 533 19.33 31.28 -12.74
CA PRO A 533 19.69 30.89 -11.39
C PRO A 533 18.53 31.25 -10.45
N TYR A 534 18.29 30.39 -9.46
CA TYR A 534 17.18 30.57 -8.54
C TYR A 534 17.29 31.91 -7.78
N ASN A 535 16.19 32.62 -7.60
CA ASN A 535 16.18 33.93 -6.94
C ASN A 535 16.30 33.74 -5.41
N PRO A 536 17.33 34.31 -4.74
CA PRO A 536 17.48 34.18 -3.30
C PRO A 536 16.30 34.75 -2.50
N MET A 537 15.59 35.75 -3.02
CA MET A 537 14.35 36.24 -2.42
C MET A 537 13.25 35.18 -2.43
N VAL A 538 13.16 34.37 -3.49
CA VAL A 538 12.20 33.27 -3.57
C VAL A 538 12.60 32.15 -2.61
N ALA A 539 13.89 31.93 -2.38
CA ALA A 539 14.35 30.95 -1.39
C ALA A 539 14.00 31.37 0.05
N GLU A 540 14.07 32.67 0.35
CA GLU A 540 13.65 33.24 1.63
C GLU A 540 12.11 33.18 1.79
N GLU A 541 11.36 33.50 0.73
CA GLU A 541 9.90 33.37 0.69
C GLU A 541 9.45 31.91 0.91
N ILE A 542 10.06 30.94 0.23
CA ILE A 542 9.78 29.50 0.45
C ILE A 542 10.13 29.06 1.87
N ALA A 543 11.23 29.58 2.43
CA ALA A 543 11.60 29.26 3.81
C ALA A 543 10.58 29.84 4.81
N GLU A 544 10.09 31.06 4.58
CA GLU A 544 9.05 31.68 5.39
C GLU A 544 7.71 30.94 5.25
N ASP A 545 7.29 30.60 4.03
CA ASP A 545 6.07 29.83 3.75
C ASP A 545 6.12 28.44 4.39
N SER A 546 7.27 27.76 4.32
CA SER A 546 7.46 26.46 4.98
C SER A 546 7.36 26.55 6.50
N GLU A 547 7.90 27.62 7.11
CA GLU A 547 7.78 27.85 8.54
C GLU A 547 6.34 28.24 8.95
N ASN A 548 5.62 28.95 8.09
CA ASN A 548 4.21 29.28 8.30
C ASN A 548 3.34 28.02 8.22
N LEU A 549 3.52 27.17 7.20
CA LEU A 549 2.83 25.89 7.07
C LEU A 549 3.13 24.96 8.25
N PHE A 550 4.38 24.90 8.70
CA PHE A 550 4.75 24.18 9.92
C PHE A 550 3.99 24.71 11.14
N CYS A 551 3.89 26.03 11.32
CA CYS A 551 3.15 26.63 12.42
C CYS A 551 1.63 26.37 12.33
N GLU A 552 1.04 26.50 11.15
CA GLU A 552 -0.37 26.19 10.90
C GLU A 552 -0.68 24.75 11.25
N GLN A 553 0.20 23.82 10.85
CA GLN A 553 -0.02 22.43 11.18
C GLN A 553 0.03 22.17 12.69
N LEU A 554 0.96 22.80 13.42
CA LEU A 554 1.01 22.68 14.88
C LEU A 554 -0.26 23.19 15.58
N ILE A 555 -0.99 24.15 14.99
CA ILE A 555 -2.26 24.64 15.52
C ILE A 555 -3.37 23.63 15.27
N PHE A 556 -3.51 23.14 14.04
CA PHE A 556 -4.48 22.09 13.70
C PHE A 556 -4.26 20.83 14.57
N PHE A 557 -3.00 20.46 14.75
CA PHE A 557 -2.57 19.39 15.64
C PHE A 557 -3.04 19.57 17.10
N ALA A 558 -2.95 20.78 17.63
CA ALA A 558 -3.42 21.06 18.99
C ALA A 558 -4.96 21.02 19.10
N GLN A 559 -5.67 21.39 18.03
CA GLN A 559 -7.13 21.26 17.96
C GLN A 559 -7.55 19.79 17.91
N ALA A 560 -6.89 18.98 17.07
CA ALA A 560 -7.11 17.53 17.00
C ALA A 560 -6.83 16.85 18.36
N GLY A 561 -5.72 17.20 19.01
CA GLY A 561 -5.38 16.70 20.35
C GLY A 561 -6.42 17.07 21.42
N ALA A 562 -7.02 18.27 21.33
CA ALA A 562 -8.07 18.70 22.24
C ALA A 562 -9.39 17.95 22.01
N ALA A 563 -9.81 17.79 20.74
CA ALA A 563 -11.00 17.03 20.37
C ALA A 563 -10.88 15.56 20.83
N LEU A 564 -9.71 14.96 20.59
CA LEU A 564 -9.41 13.60 21.01
C LEU A 564 -9.49 13.41 22.53
N ALA A 565 -9.03 14.40 23.31
CA ALA A 565 -9.18 14.39 24.76
C ALA A 565 -10.64 14.56 25.18
N GLU A 566 -11.40 15.45 24.56
CA GLU A 566 -12.82 15.64 24.84
C GLU A 566 -13.62 14.34 24.61
N HIS A 567 -13.45 13.72 23.45
CA HIS A 567 -14.09 12.44 23.13
C HIS A 567 -13.59 11.30 24.03
N GLY A 568 -12.29 11.27 24.32
CA GLY A 568 -11.68 10.28 25.21
C GLY A 568 -12.20 10.37 26.65
N ILE A 569 -12.38 11.59 27.19
CA ILE A 569 -12.96 11.81 28.52
C ILE A 569 -14.40 11.28 28.57
N GLY A 570 -15.18 11.49 27.50
CA GLY A 570 -16.52 10.90 27.37
C GLY A 570 -16.52 9.37 27.32
N ALA A 571 -15.43 8.75 26.86
CA ALA A 571 -15.29 7.30 26.72
C ALA A 571 -14.90 6.55 28.01
N VAL A 572 -14.43 7.28 29.03
CA VAL A 572 -13.75 6.72 30.21
C VAL A 572 -14.68 6.71 31.43
N ALA A 573 -14.52 5.68 32.27
CA ALA A 573 -15.25 5.57 33.54
C ALA A 573 -14.95 6.78 34.46
N PRO A 574 -15.97 7.39 35.09
CA PRO A 574 -15.77 8.50 36.00
C PRO A 574 -14.78 8.16 37.13
N GLY A 575 -13.82 9.06 37.38
CA GLY A 575 -12.82 8.91 38.46
C GLY A 575 -11.60 8.05 38.09
N SER A 576 -11.45 7.67 36.82
CA SER A 576 -10.25 7.00 36.30
C SER A 576 -9.06 7.97 36.18
N ASP A 577 -7.85 7.50 36.50
CA ASP A 577 -6.58 8.21 36.30
C ASP A 577 -6.31 8.53 34.82
N VAL A 578 -6.96 7.80 33.91
CA VAL A 578 -6.91 8.01 32.46
C VAL A 578 -7.45 9.39 32.06
N ILE A 579 -8.50 9.88 32.73
CA ILE A 579 -9.09 11.19 32.43
C ILE A 579 -8.06 12.28 32.68
N ASP A 580 -7.41 12.24 33.84
CA ASP A 580 -6.35 13.19 34.20
C ASP A 580 -5.16 13.06 33.24
N GLY A 581 -4.79 11.83 32.86
CA GLY A 581 -3.73 11.56 31.89
C GLY A 581 -4.01 12.13 30.49
N LEU A 582 -5.23 11.95 29.97
CA LEU A 582 -5.65 12.53 28.68
C LEU A 582 -5.63 14.05 28.72
N GLN A 583 -6.23 14.65 29.76
CA GLN A 583 -6.29 16.10 29.90
C GLN A 583 -4.89 16.70 30.05
N GLN A 584 -4.03 16.07 30.86
CA GLN A 584 -2.65 16.51 31.03
C GLN A 584 -1.87 16.44 29.71
N ALA A 585 -2.01 15.35 28.97
CA ALA A 585 -1.29 15.16 27.71
C ALA A 585 -1.79 16.12 26.61
N ALA A 586 -3.11 16.35 26.50
CA ALA A 586 -3.66 17.33 25.57
C ALA A 586 -3.26 18.77 25.92
N ASN A 587 -3.26 19.13 27.20
CA ASN A 587 -2.74 20.42 27.65
C ASN A 587 -1.25 20.56 27.33
N ALA A 588 -0.45 19.49 27.49
CA ALA A 588 0.97 19.49 27.13
C ALA A 588 1.19 19.68 25.63
N ILE A 589 0.40 19.01 24.77
CA ILE A 589 0.43 19.24 23.31
C ILE A 589 0.15 20.71 23.01
N LYS A 590 -0.93 21.27 23.57
CA LYS A 590 -1.31 22.66 23.35
C LYS A 590 -0.22 23.65 23.77
N GLU A 591 0.37 23.46 24.95
CA GLU A 591 1.43 24.34 25.45
C GLU A 591 2.72 24.20 24.65
N ASP A 592 3.12 22.99 24.25
CA ASP A 592 4.31 22.77 23.43
C ASP A 592 4.12 23.35 22.01
N CYS A 593 2.96 23.14 21.38
CA CYS A 593 2.63 23.78 20.10
C CYS A 593 2.65 25.31 20.22
N LYS A 594 1.98 25.87 21.24
CA LYS A 594 1.98 27.32 21.49
C LYS A 594 3.39 27.87 21.69
N LYS A 595 4.25 27.15 22.39
CA LYS A 595 5.65 27.52 22.61
C LYS A 595 6.46 27.53 21.31
N VAL A 596 6.25 26.55 20.44
CA VAL A 596 6.96 26.43 19.16
C VAL A 596 6.48 27.47 18.14
N VAL A 597 5.16 27.68 18.04
CA VAL A 597 4.55 28.65 17.12
C VAL A 597 4.79 30.09 17.56
N GLY A 598 4.90 30.32 18.88
CA GLY A 598 5.01 31.64 19.48
C GLY A 598 3.65 32.29 19.73
N GLU A 599 3.53 33.06 20.82
CA GLU A 599 2.24 33.58 21.30
C GLU A 599 1.51 34.46 20.28
N GLU A 600 2.26 35.28 19.53
CA GLU A 600 1.67 36.21 18.56
C GLU A 600 1.04 35.47 17.38
N ARG A 601 1.76 34.51 16.79
CA ARG A 601 1.24 33.69 15.69
C ARG A 601 0.08 32.83 16.18
N TRP A 602 0.24 32.17 17.32
CA TRP A 602 -0.80 31.37 17.95
C TRP A 602 -2.13 32.14 18.13
N ALA A 603 -2.06 33.39 18.58
CA ALA A 603 -3.23 34.25 18.78
C ALA A 603 -3.91 34.74 17.48
N ARG A 604 -3.27 34.59 16.31
CA ARG A 604 -3.88 34.95 15.02
C ARG A 604 -4.79 33.84 14.48
N TYR A 605 -4.54 32.59 14.84
CA TYR A 605 -5.22 31.43 14.30
C TYR A 605 -6.29 30.82 15.23
N ILE A 606 -6.30 31.20 16.51
CA ILE A 606 -7.32 30.82 17.51
C ILE A 606 -8.14 32.05 17.87
#